data_AF-A0A371EZG0-F1
#
_entry.id   AF-A0A371EZG0-F1
#
_cell.length_a   1.000
_cell.length_b   1.000
_cell.length_c   1.000
_cell.angle_alpha   90.00
_cell.angle_beta   90.00
_cell.angle_gamma   90.00
#
_symmetry.space_group_name_H-M   'P 1'
#
loop_
_entity.id
_entity.type
_entity.pdbx_description
1 polymer ?
#
loop_
_entity_poly.entity_id
_entity_poly.type
_entity_poly.pdbx_seq_one_letter_code
_entity_poly.pdbx_strand_id
1 'polypeptide(L)' 'MNTRKDSISYAPHISEQLQIQCFYEGLTMIDRSMISATSGGALMDKTPIVARHLIFNMASNTQQFGIRGVG' A
#
# COMPACT_ATOMS: atom_id res chain seq x y z
N MET A 1 -13.50 -4.19 44.35
CA MET A 1 -13.05 -3.41 43.19
C MET A 1 -12.59 -4.40 42.13
N ASN A 2 -13.42 -4.72 41.15
CA ASN A 2 -13.03 -5.61 40.06
C ASN A 2 -13.81 -5.29 38.76
N THR A 3 -13.01 -5.21 37.69
CA THR A 3 -13.30 -5.56 36.30
C THR A 3 -14.39 -4.78 35.55
N ARG A 4 -13.97 -3.68 34.92
CA ARG A 4 -14.34 -3.36 33.53
C ARG A 4 -13.33 -2.34 32.99
N LYS A 5 -12.19 -2.84 32.53
CA LYS A 5 -11.28 -2.04 31.71
C LYS A 5 -11.33 -2.64 30.31
N ASP A 6 -12.23 -2.05 29.55
CA ASP A 6 -12.18 -1.84 28.12
C ASP A 6 -12.00 -3.09 27.26
N SER A 7 -13.09 -3.42 26.56
CA SER A 7 -13.04 -4.22 25.34
C SER A 7 -12.08 -3.58 24.35
N ILE A 8 -10.79 -3.91 24.41
CA ILE A 8 -9.84 -3.54 23.36
C ILE A 8 -10.15 -4.47 22.19
N SER A 9 -10.97 -3.91 21.30
CA SER A 9 -11.16 -4.27 19.89
C SER A 9 -10.01 -5.14 19.37
N TYR A 10 -10.32 -6.39 18.99
CA TYR A 10 -9.46 -7.24 18.18
C TYR A 10 -9.39 -6.67 16.75
N ALA A 11 -8.94 -5.42 16.59
CA ALA A 11 -8.42 -4.99 15.31
C ALA A 11 -7.08 -5.73 15.15
N PRO A 12 -6.90 -6.60 14.14
CA PRO A 12 -5.62 -7.25 13.96
C PRO A 12 -4.58 -6.14 13.77
N HIS A 13 -3.61 -6.06 14.68
CA HIS A 13 -2.49 -5.13 14.63
C HIS A 13 -1.52 -5.63 13.54
N ILE A 14 -2.00 -5.65 12.29
CA ILE A 14 -1.24 -6.12 11.14
C ILE A 14 -0.14 -5.09 10.90
N SER A 15 1.11 -5.52 11.06
CA SER A 15 2.29 -4.70 10.78
C SER A 15 2.13 -4.03 9.41
N GLU A 16 2.46 -2.74 9.31
CA GLU A 16 2.36 -2.00 8.06
C GLU A 16 3.16 -2.66 6.92
N GLN A 17 4.28 -3.29 7.26
CA GLN A 17 5.08 -4.07 6.32
C GLN A 17 4.29 -5.24 5.72
N LEU A 18 3.49 -5.93 6.54
CA LEU A 18 2.68 -7.06 6.07
C LEU A 18 1.52 -6.59 5.19
N GLN A 19 0.94 -5.41 5.46
CA GLN A 19 -0.06 -4.80 4.59
C GLN A 19 0.54 -4.45 3.22
N ILE A 20 1.75 -3.91 3.19
CA ILE A 20 2.47 -3.56 1.96
C ILE A 20 2.87 -4.82 1.18
N GLN A 21 3.33 -5.87 1.86
CA GLN A 21 3.64 -7.17 1.25
C GLN A 21 2.42 -7.76 0.57
N CYS A 22 1.29 -7.82 1.28
CA CYS A 22 0.04 -8.37 0.77
C CYS A 22 -0.47 -7.57 -0.44
N PHE A 23 -0.37 -6.24 -0.38
CA PHE A 23 -0.70 -5.38 -1.51
C PHE A 23 0.21 -5.64 -2.71
N TYR A 24 1.53 -5.69 -2.51
CA TYR A 24 2.51 -5.94 -3.56
C TYR A 24 2.31 -7.31 -4.23
N GLU A 25 1.96 -8.34 -3.45
CA GLU A 25 1.61 -9.65 -3.97
C GLU A 25 0.29 -9.66 -4.77
N GLY A 26 -0.65 -8.77 -4.45
CA GLY A 26 -1.87 -8.58 -5.25
C GLY A 26 -1.66 -7.89 -6.60
N LEU A 27 -0.50 -7.26 -6.84
CA LEU A 27 -0.23 -6.52 -8.06
C LEU A 27 0.09 -7.41 -9.27
N THR A 28 -0.25 -6.93 -10.46
CA THR A 28 0.17 -7.55 -11.71
C THR A 28 1.68 -7.42 -11.90
N MET A 29 2.28 -8.26 -12.76
CA MET A 29 3.70 -8.18 -13.08
C MET A 29 4.10 -6.80 -13.64
N ILE A 30 3.20 -6.17 -14.41
CA ILE A 30 3.42 -4.84 -14.99
C ILE A 30 3.44 -3.77 -13.90
N ASP A 31 2.45 -3.79 -12.99
CA ASP A 31 2.39 -2.82 -11.90
C ASP A 31 3.58 -2.94 -10.96
N ARG A 32 4.04 -4.17 -10.66
CA ARG A 32 5.25 -4.40 -9.87
C ARG A 32 6.50 -3.82 -10.53
N SER A 33 6.64 -4.01 -11.85
CA SER A 33 7.78 -3.46 -12.60
C SER A 33 7.76 -1.93 -12.62
N MET A 34 6.60 -1.30 -12.79
CA MET A 34 6.47 0.16 -12.75
C MET A 34 6.78 0.73 -11.36
N ILE A 35 6.28 0.09 -10.31
CA ILE A 35 6.63 0.47 -8.93
C ILE A 35 8.12 0.35 -8.73
N SER A 36 8.75 -0.76 -9.13
CA SER A 36 10.18 -0.96 -8.90
C SER A 36 11.04 0.06 -9.65
N ALA A 37 10.67 0.39 -10.90
CA ALA A 37 11.34 1.41 -11.68
C ALA A 37 11.21 2.82 -11.03
N THR A 38 10.02 3.17 -10.54
CA THR A 38 9.77 4.47 -9.90
C THR A 38 10.38 4.55 -8.49
N SER A 39 10.46 3.42 -7.80
CA SER A 39 11.11 3.24 -6.50
C SER A 39 12.64 3.32 -6.59
N GLY A 40 13.21 3.08 -7.78
CA GLY A 40 14.65 2.92 -7.97
C GLY A 40 15.19 1.65 -7.30
N GLY A 41 14.41 0.57 -7.25
CA GLY A 41 14.73 -0.67 -6.55
C GLY A 41 13.48 -1.45 -6.12
N ALA A 42 13.63 -2.52 -5.34
CA ALA A 42 12.47 -3.29 -4.88
C ALA A 42 11.63 -2.46 -3.89
N LEU A 43 10.30 -2.58 -3.96
CA LEU A 43 9.41 -1.87 -3.03
C LEU A 43 9.67 -2.29 -1.57
N MET A 44 10.07 -3.54 -1.36
CA MET A 44 10.33 -4.11 -0.03
C MET A 44 11.56 -3.52 0.67
N ASP A 45 12.46 -2.89 -0.07
CA ASP A 45 13.62 -2.19 0.50
C ASP A 45 13.26 -0.81 1.03
N LYS A 46 12.03 -0.33 0.76
CA LYS A 46 11.56 0.98 1.19
C LYS A 46 10.92 0.91 2.57
N THR A 47 11.02 2.02 3.29
CA THR A 47 10.28 2.18 4.53
C THR A 47 8.77 2.15 4.24
N PRO A 48 7.94 1.68 5.19
CA PRO A 48 6.51 1.56 4.97
C PRO A 48 5.82 2.85 4.50
N ILE A 49 6.30 3.99 4.98
CA ILE A 49 5.82 5.33 4.61
C ILE A 49 6.06 5.62 3.12
N VAL A 50 7.27 5.35 2.63
CA VAL A 50 7.64 5.57 1.23
C VAL A 50 6.88 4.61 0.31
N ALA A 51 6.72 3.35 0.71
CA ALA A 51 5.97 2.38 -0.06
C ALA A 51 4.49 2.78 -0.21
N ARG A 52 3.83 3.20 0.88
CA ARG A 52 2.45 3.73 0.83
C ARG A 52 2.35 4.93 -0.11
N HIS A 53 3.28 5.87 -0.04
CA HIS A 53 3.27 7.06 -0.89
C HIS A 53 3.36 6.70 -2.38
N LEU A 54 4.26 5.80 -2.76
CA LEU A 54 4.43 5.36 -4.15
C LEU A 54 3.17 4.66 -4.69
N ILE A 55 2.53 3.83 -3.87
CA ILE A 55 1.27 3.16 -4.22
C ILE A 55 0.16 4.18 -4.49
N PHE A 56 -0.01 5.17 -3.60
CA PHE A 56 -1.00 6.23 -3.79
C PHE A 56 -0.72 7.09 -5.02
N ASN A 57 0.55 7.42 -5.26
CA ASN A 57 0.95 8.17 -6.45
C ASN A 57 0.58 7.41 -7.73
N MET A 58 0.77 6.09 -7.75
CA MET A 58 0.42 5.27 -8.91
C MET A 58 -1.10 5.15 -9.08
N ALA A 59 -1.86 4.94 -7.99
CA ALA A 59 -3.32 4.94 -8.03
C ALA A 59 -3.88 6.29 -8.54
N SER A 60 -3.29 7.40 -8.11
CA SER A 60 -3.64 8.75 -8.58
C SER A 60 -3.31 8.92 -10.06
N ASN A 61 -2.13 8.47 -10.53
CA ASN A 61 -1.74 8.56 -11.93
C ASN A 61 -2.64 7.72 -12.84
N THR A 62 -3.00 6.49 -12.44
CA THR A 62 -3.94 5.64 -13.17
C THR A 62 -5.32 6.26 -13.23
N GLN A 63 -5.80 6.82 -12.11
CA GLN A 63 -7.07 7.54 -12.09
C GLN A 63 -7.03 8.74 -13.05
N GLN A 64 -6.00 9.58 -12.95
CA GLN A 64 -5.82 10.76 -13.82
C GLN A 64 -5.69 10.43 -15.31
N PHE A 65 -5.08 9.30 -15.69
CA PHE A 65 -5.05 8.87 -17.08
C PHE A 65 -6.36 8.25 -17.54
N GLY A 66 -7.07 7.55 -16.66
CA GLY A 66 -8.41 6.99 -16.95
C GLY A 66 -9.47 8.06 -17.21
N ILE A 67 -9.42 9.20 -16.48
CA ILE A 67 -10.34 10.34 -16.73
C ILE A 67 -9.99 11.18 -17.96
N ARG A 68 -8.77 11.10 -18.51
CA ARG A 68 -8.37 11.88 -19.70
C ARG A 68 -8.69 11.20 -21.04
N GLY A 69 -9.19 9.97 -21.04
CA GLY A 69 -9.62 9.23 -22.23
C GLY A 69 -11.12 9.30 -22.53
N VAL A 70 -11.91 9.98 -21.70
CA VAL A 70 -13.34 10.22 -21.91
C VAL A 70 -13.52 11.70 -22.22
N GLY A 71 -13.38 12.05 -23.50
CA GLY A 71 -13.66 13.36 -24.08
C GLY A 71 -14.10 13.17 -25.52
#